data_AF-A0A6I3G7V7-F1
#
_entry.id   AF-A0A6I3G7V7-F1
#
_cell.length_a   1.000
_cell.length_b   1.000
_cell.length_c   1.000
_cell.angle_alpha   90.00
_cell.angle_beta   90.00
_cell.angle_gamma   90.00
#
_symmetry.space_group_name_H-M   'P 1'
#
loop_
_entity.id
_entity.type
_entity.pdbx_description
1 polymer ?
#
loop_
_entity_poly.entity_id
_entity_poly.type
_entity_poly.pdbx_seq_one_letter_code
_entity_poly.pdbx_strand_id
1 'polypeptide(L)'
;MTRQDLEQTLRREAEYAESHPDEPIREGSLVTHRGQRSRMLSIRMSESEFAALERVAGAFGVPVSRLAREWIAQKLATESSPSDLAELAEAVAVLAQRLSTLASSATN
;
A
#
# COMPACT_ATOMS: atom_id res chain seq x y z
N MET A 1 -18.37 8.83 -31.38
CA MET A 1 -16.98 8.33 -31.49
C MET A 1 -17.04 6.82 -31.43
N THR A 2 -16.55 6.13 -32.46
CA THR A 2 -16.58 4.67 -32.48
C THR A 2 -15.41 4.10 -31.68
N ARG A 3 -15.51 2.83 -31.29
CA ARG A 3 -14.43 2.12 -30.58
C ARG A 3 -13.12 2.14 -31.35
N GLN A 4 -13.19 2.04 -32.67
CA GLN A 4 -12.02 2.07 -33.56
C GLN A 4 -11.36 3.45 -33.56
N ASP A 5 -12.14 4.54 -33.50
CA ASP A 5 -11.60 5.91 -33.40
C ASP A 5 -10.84 6.13 -32.08
N LEU A 6 -11.37 5.57 -30.97
CA LEU A 6 -10.72 5.63 -29.67
C LEU A 6 -9.40 4.86 -29.68
N GLU A 7 -9.39 3.63 -30.21
CA GLU A 7 -8.19 2.79 -30.28
C GLU A 7 -7.10 3.43 -31.15
N GLN A 8 -7.46 4.08 -32.26
CA GLN A 8 -6.51 4.83 -33.07
C GLN A 8 -5.95 6.06 -32.34
N THR A 9 -6.80 6.76 -31.58
CA THR A 9 -6.38 7.94 -30.82
C THR A 9 -5.40 7.54 -29.71
N LEU A 10 -5.70 6.47 -28.97
CA LEU A 10 -4.82 5.94 -27.92
C LEU A 10 -3.48 5.45 -28.48
N ARG A 11 -3.49 4.80 -29.64
CA ARG A 11 -2.26 4.34 -30.28
C ARG A 11 -1.34 5.50 -30.67
N ARG A 12 -1.90 6.57 -31.26
CA ARG A 12 -1.13 7.77 -31.61
C ARG A 12 -0.55 8.47 -30.40
N GLU A 13 -1.33 8.55 -29.31
CA GLU A 13 -0.84 9.16 -28.07
C GLU A 13 0.31 8.33 -27.46
N ALA A 14 0.22 7.00 -27.50
CA ALA A 14 1.28 6.13 -27.01
C ALA A 14 2.57 6.28 -27.83
N GLU A 15 2.49 6.26 -29.16
CA GLU A 15 3.64 6.46 -30.06
C GLU A 15 4.28 7.84 -29.87
N TYR A 16 3.46 8.87 -29.64
CA TYR A 16 3.92 10.22 -29.35
C TYR A 16 4.66 10.29 -28.00
N ALA A 17 4.11 9.68 -26.95
CA ALA A 17 4.71 9.69 -25.62
C ALA A 17 6.06 8.95 -25.58
N GLU A 18 6.19 7.83 -26.29
CA GLU A 18 7.45 7.09 -26.37
C GLU A 18 8.55 7.86 -27.13
N SER A 19 8.18 8.67 -28.11
CA SER A 19 9.12 9.47 -28.91
C SER A 19 9.50 10.80 -28.26
N HIS A 20 8.77 11.24 -27.22
CA HIS A 20 8.95 12.53 -26.55
C HIS A 20 8.99 12.42 -25.01
N PRO A 21 9.88 11.59 -24.43
CA PRO A 21 9.90 11.31 -22.98
C PRO A 21 10.25 12.53 -22.12
N ASP A 22 10.97 13.50 -22.67
CA ASP A 22 11.43 14.70 -21.97
C ASP A 22 10.58 15.95 -22.30
N GLU A 23 9.40 15.78 -22.93
CA GLU A 23 8.51 16.91 -23.17
C GLU A 23 8.04 17.55 -21.85
N PRO A 24 8.00 18.88 -21.78
CA PRO A 24 7.53 19.57 -20.58
C PRO A 24 6.06 19.20 -20.31
N ILE A 25 5.75 18.97 -19.03
CA ILE A 25 4.41 18.65 -18.57
C ILE A 25 3.45 19.77 -18.99
N ARG A 26 2.39 19.43 -19.72
CA ARG A 26 1.39 20.38 -20.23
C ARG A 26 0.62 21.03 -19.08
N GLU A 27 0.25 22.29 -19.25
CA GLU A 27 -0.55 23.05 -18.30
C GLU A 27 -1.89 22.33 -18.03
N GLY A 28 -2.24 22.14 -16.75
CA GLY A 28 -3.44 21.39 -16.34
C GLY A 28 -3.24 19.88 -16.16
N SER A 29 -2.05 19.34 -16.40
CA SER A 29 -1.75 17.93 -16.10
C SER A 29 -1.82 17.64 -14.61
N LEU A 30 -2.60 16.64 -14.21
CA LEU A 30 -2.73 16.21 -12.82
C LEU A 30 -1.48 15.43 -12.39
N VAL A 31 -0.55 16.11 -11.72
CA VAL A 31 0.63 15.45 -11.12
C VAL A 31 0.21 14.70 -9.85
N THR A 32 0.02 13.39 -9.96
CA THR A 32 -0.41 12.52 -8.83
C THR A 32 0.75 12.07 -7.93
N HIS A 33 2.00 12.31 -8.32
CA HIS A 33 3.18 11.92 -7.56
C HIS A 33 4.11 13.10 -7.29
N ARG A 34 3.75 13.89 -6.26
CA ARG A 34 4.62 14.91 -5.70
C ARG A 34 5.65 14.26 -4.75
N GLY A 35 6.76 13.77 -5.32
CA GLY A 35 8.11 13.83 -4.71
C GLY A 35 8.36 13.28 -3.29
N GLN A 36 7.50 12.46 -2.69
CA GLN A 36 7.81 11.79 -1.41
C GLN A 36 8.81 10.65 -1.67
N ARG A 37 10.10 11.00 -1.71
CA ARG A 37 11.18 10.01 -1.77
C ARG A 37 11.07 9.11 -0.55
N SER A 38 10.89 7.81 -0.78
CA SER A 38 10.89 6.82 0.29
C SER A 38 12.20 6.93 1.08
N ARG A 39 12.10 7.06 2.41
CA ARG A 39 13.28 7.04 3.29
C ARG A 39 13.74 5.59 3.44
N MET A 40 15.02 5.33 3.16
CA MET A 40 15.60 3.99 3.31
C MET A 40 16.05 3.77 4.76
N LEU A 41 15.57 2.68 5.36
CA LEU A 41 16.02 2.19 6.67
C LEU A 41 16.82 0.91 6.46
N SER A 42 18.07 0.88 6.93
CA SER A 42 18.94 -0.30 6.88
C SER A 42 19.06 -0.90 8.27
N ILE A 43 18.58 -2.14 8.44
CA ILE A 43 18.57 -2.85 9.72
C ILE A 43 19.53 -4.02 9.60
N ARG A 44 20.46 -4.14 10.56
CA ARG A 44 21.33 -5.33 10.64
C ARG A 44 20.53 -6.44 11.31
N MET A 45 20.42 -7.57 10.62
CA MET A 45 19.78 -8.78 11.12
C MET A 45 20.80 -9.92 11.05
N SER A 46 20.70 -10.86 11.98
CA SER A 46 21.37 -12.15 11.83
C SER A 46 20.74 -12.97 10.70
N GLU A 47 21.48 -13.95 10.21
CA GLU A 47 21.01 -14.84 9.14
C GLU A 47 19.75 -15.61 9.55
N SER A 48 19.67 -16.07 10.80
CA SER A 48 18.51 -16.79 11.31
C SER A 48 17.25 -15.93 11.41
N GLU A 49 17.39 -14.67 11.81
CA GLU A 49 16.27 -13.70 11.86
C GLU A 49 15.76 -13.39 10.45
N PHE A 50 16.67 -13.17 9.50
CA PHE A 50 16.27 -12.89 8.11
C PHE A 50 15.59 -14.11 7.47
N ALA A 51 16.13 -15.31 7.67
CA ALA A 51 15.53 -16.55 7.17
C ALA A 51 14.15 -16.83 7.79
N ALA A 52 13.93 -16.46 9.06
CA ALA A 52 12.61 -16.53 9.67
C ALA A 52 11.63 -15.57 9.00
N LEU A 53 12.05 -14.34 8.71
CA LEU A 53 11.24 -13.34 8.03
C LEU A 53 10.89 -13.78 6.60
N GLU A 54 11.84 -14.34 5.85
CA GLU A 54 11.62 -14.90 4.50
C GLU A 54 10.60 -16.02 4.50
N ARG A 55 10.70 -16.95 5.46
CA ARG A 55 9.76 -18.07 5.58
C ARG A 55 8.33 -17.58 5.77
N VAL A 56 8.14 -16.59 6.63
CA VAL A 56 6.83 -16.01 6.90
C VAL A 56 6.32 -15.26 5.68
N ALA A 57 7.15 -14.43 5.04
CA ALA A 57 6.82 -13.72 3.83
C ALA A 57 6.40 -14.67 2.70
N GLY A 58 7.12 -15.79 2.54
CA GLY A 58 6.80 -16.86 1.61
C GLY A 58 5.45 -17.53 1.89
N ALA A 59 5.13 -17.81 3.15
CA ALA A 59 3.84 -18.37 3.54
C ALA A 59 2.66 -17.42 3.23
N PHE A 60 2.87 -16.11 3.34
CA PHE A 60 1.88 -15.09 3.01
C PHE A 60 1.89 -14.65 1.53
N GLY A 61 2.84 -15.14 0.72
CA GLY A 61 2.96 -14.75 -0.69
C GLY A 61 3.27 -13.27 -0.91
N VAL A 62 3.94 -12.62 0.05
CA VAL A 62 4.27 -11.18 -0.01
C VAL A 62 5.78 -10.96 0.00
N PRO A 63 6.27 -9.84 -0.56
CA PRO A 63 7.68 -9.47 -0.44
C PRO A 63 8.09 -9.25 1.02
N VAL A 64 9.31 -9.66 1.38
CA VAL A 64 9.90 -9.48 2.71
C VAL A 64 9.83 -8.03 3.18
N SER A 65 10.15 -7.09 2.30
CA SER A 65 10.09 -5.65 2.60
C SER A 65 8.68 -5.15 2.88
N ARG A 66 7.66 -5.74 2.23
CA ARG A 66 6.26 -5.42 2.48
C ARG A 66 5.83 -5.91 3.86
N LEU A 67 6.15 -7.16 4.18
CA LEU A 67 5.85 -7.76 5.48
C LEU A 67 6.53 -7.00 6.62
N ALA A 68 7.82 -6.69 6.48
CA ALA A 68 8.58 -5.93 7.47
C ALA A 68 7.96 -4.55 7.71
N ARG A 69 7.63 -3.81 6.64
CA ARG A 69 6.97 -2.50 6.74
C ARG A 69 5.62 -2.60 7.46
N GLU A 70 4.84 -3.63 7.13
CA GLU A 70 3.53 -3.83 7.74
C GLU A 70 3.63 -4.12 9.24
N TRP A 71 4.55 -5.00 9.64
CA TRP A 71 4.78 -5.29 11.07
C TRP A 71 5.28 -4.06 11.84
N ILE A 72 6.19 -3.28 11.26
CA ILE A 72 6.64 -2.01 11.86
C ILE A 72 5.43 -1.07 12.03
N ALA A 73 4.61 -0.89 11.00
CA ALA A 73 3.43 -0.03 11.07
C ALA A 73 2.42 -0.51 12.12
N GLN A 74 2.15 -1.81 12.21
CA GLN A 74 1.25 -2.38 13.22
C GLN A 74 1.78 -2.16 14.63
N LYS A 75 3.09 -2.33 14.86
CA LYS A 75 3.70 -2.08 16.16
C LYS A 75 3.65 -0.61 16.55
N LEU A 76 3.98 0.29 15.63
CA LEU A 76 3.85 1.73 15.88
C LEU A 76 2.40 2.12 16.19
N ALA A 77 1.42 1.57 15.46
CA ALA A 77 0.00 1.82 15.73
C ALA A 77 -0.46 1.27 17.10
N THR A 78 0.15 0.18 17.58
CA THR A 78 -0.15 -0.40 18.90
C THR A 78 0.51 0.37 20.03
N GLU A 79 1.72 0.90 19.82
CA GLU A 79 2.45 1.70 20.82
C GLU A 79 2.01 3.16 20.86
N SER A 80 1.43 3.68 19.77
CA SER A 80 0.59 4.87 19.80
C SER A 80 -0.63 4.56 20.66
N SER A 81 -0.48 4.73 21.97
CA SER A 81 -1.63 4.86 22.86
C SER A 81 -2.49 5.99 22.32
N PRO A 82 -3.81 5.78 22.13
CA PRO A 82 -4.68 6.89 21.78
C PRO A 82 -4.56 7.93 22.89
N SER A 83 -4.01 9.09 22.54
CA SER A 83 -3.87 10.21 23.47
C SER A 83 -5.22 10.84 23.80
N ASP A 84 -6.27 10.46 23.05
CA ASP A 84 -7.64 10.94 23.17
C ASP A 84 -8.62 9.77 23.43
N LEU A 85 -9.56 9.99 24.35
CA LEU A 85 -10.60 9.04 24.72
C LEU A 85 -11.51 8.69 23.53
N ALA A 86 -11.68 9.62 22.59
CA ALA A 86 -12.45 9.42 21.36
C ALA A 86 -11.82 8.35 20.45
N GLU A 87 -10.50 8.39 20.27
CA GLU A 87 -9.77 7.42 19.45
C GLU A 87 -9.82 6.01 20.07
N LEU A 88 -9.75 5.91 21.39
CA LEU A 88 -9.89 4.64 22.11
C LEU A 88 -11.30 4.05 21.95
N ALA A 89 -12.35 4.88 22.06
CA ALA A 89 -13.73 4.44 21.89
C ALA A 89 -14.00 3.92 20.46
N GLU A 90 -13.45 4.59 19.45
CA GLU A 90 -13.57 4.18 18.05
C GLU A 90 -12.81 2.88 17.77
N ALA A 91 -11.60 2.73 18.32
CA ALA A 91 -10.84 1.48 18.21
C ALA A 91 -11.60 0.29 18.81
N VAL A 92 -12.23 0.46 19.99
CA VAL A 92 -13.06 -0.57 20.63
C VAL A 92 -14.28 -0.91 19.77
N ALA A 93 -14.95 0.09 19.20
CA ALA A 93 -16.13 -0.12 18.35
C ALA A 93 -15.79 -0.93 17.09
N VAL A 94 -14.67 -0.63 16.42
CA VAL A 94 -14.19 -1.37 15.25
C VAL A 94 -13.90 -2.83 15.61
N LEU A 95 -13.30 -3.07 16.77
CA LEU A 95 -12.95 -4.42 17.22
C LEU A 95 -14.20 -5.24 17.56
N ALA A 96 -15.19 -4.63 18.24
CA ALA A 96 -16.48 -5.26 18.52
C ALA A 96 -17.24 -5.62 17.23
N GLN A 97 -17.21 -4.75 16.22
CA GLN A 97 -17.84 -5.02 14.94
C GLN A 97 -17.20 -6.20 14.21
N ARG A 98 -15.87 -6.28 14.20
CA ARG A 98 -15.14 -7.41 13.59
C ARG A 98 -15.45 -8.74 14.28
N LEU A 99 -15.55 -8.74 15.61
CA LEU A 99 -15.94 -9.93 16.37
C LEU A 99 -17.38 -10.36 16.02
N SER A 100 -18.30 -9.42 15.92
CA SER A 100 -19.69 -9.69 15.51
C SER A 100 -19.79 -10.30 14.11
N THR A 101 -19.02 -9.77 13.15
CA THR A 101 -18.99 -10.32 11.79
C THR A 101 -18.42 -11.74 11.75
N LEU A 102 -17.37 -12.01 12.54
CA LEU A 102 -16.79 -13.35 12.64
C LEU A 102 -17.77 -14.34 13.30
N ALA A 103 -18.41 -13.95 14.40
CA ALA A 103 -19.42 -14.78 15.08
C ALA A 103 -20.60 -15.11 14.16
N SER A 104 -21.06 -14.13 13.38
CA SER A 104 -22.14 -14.31 12.40
C SER A 104 -21.75 -15.24 11.25
N SER A 105 -20.48 -15.19 10.81
CA SER A 105 -19.96 -16.09 9.77
C SER A 105 -19.74 -17.53 10.25
N ALA A 106 -19.61 -17.76 11.56
CA ALA A 106 -19.40 -19.09 12.13
C ALA A 106 -20.70 -19.87 12.42
N THR A 107 -21.86 -19.22 12.31
CA THR A 107 -23.18 -19.80 12.59
C THR A 107 -23.93 -20.25 11.32
N ASN A 108 -23.35 -20.02 10.14
CA ASN A 108 -23.82 -20.49 8.83
C ASN A 108 -22.93 -21.64 8.33
#